data_AF-A0A9X8E1G4-F1
#
_entry.id   AF-A0A9X8E1G4-F1
#
_cell.length_a   1.000
_cell.length_b   1.000
_cell.length_c   1.000
_cell.angle_alpha   90.00
_cell.angle_beta   90.00
_cell.angle_gamma   90.00
#
_symmetry.space_group_name_H-M   'P 1'
#
loop_
_entity.id
_entity.type
_entity.pdbx_description
1 polymer ?
#
loop_
_entity_poly.entity_id
_entity_poly.type
_entity_poly.pdbx_seq_one_letter_code
_entity_poly.pdbx_strand_id
1 'polypeptide(L)'
;MCLSSVYKEIALGQAELDAVYLNGWIAVFQFILSIPLSIPAAMIGSPPVPPRDLPQNLYDGMRCYMGHNTIVDGPHPDDCDKATLFVTIYILFNVGYNLLIILMLKFGSANLLWLAMTIMVPLGNVAFTFPFMPEHQPLHTTDVVGLVVIMTGLFVYRFLQDIVAARKSSAAESDLKETLMSSY
;
A
#
# COMPACT_ATOMS: atom_id res chain seq x y z
N MET A 1 -7.86 3.60 3.14
CA MET A 1 -7.70 2.17 2.78
C MET A 1 -8.62 1.24 3.56
N CYS A 2 -8.90 1.49 4.85
CA CYS A 2 -9.70 0.62 5.74
C CYS A 2 -11.01 0.11 5.15
N LEU A 3 -11.89 1.04 4.76
CA LEU A 3 -13.22 0.73 4.27
C LEU A 3 -13.19 0.02 2.92
N SER A 4 -12.23 0.38 2.07
CA SER A 4 -11.99 -0.29 0.78
C SER A 4 -11.55 -1.74 0.97
N SER A 5 -10.66 -2.02 1.92
CA SER A 5 -10.18 -3.38 2.19
C SER A 5 -11.27 -4.30 2.72
N VAL A 6 -12.10 -3.83 3.65
CA VAL A 6 -13.22 -4.62 4.20
C VAL A 6 -14.27 -4.89 3.13
N TYR A 7 -14.60 -3.89 2.31
CA TYR A 7 -15.56 -4.08 1.22
C TYR A 7 -15.06 -5.08 0.18
N LYS A 8 -13.77 -5.02 -0.18
CA LYS A 8 -13.15 -6.02 -1.07
C LYS A 8 -13.20 -7.42 -0.47
N GLU A 9 -12.88 -7.57 0.82
CA GLU A 9 -12.96 -8.87 1.52
C GLU A 9 -14.37 -9.48 1.49
N ILE A 10 -15.41 -8.66 1.76
CA ILE A 10 -16.82 -9.12 1.69
C ILE A 10 -17.19 -9.53 0.26
N ALA A 11 -16.81 -8.73 -0.74
CA ALA A 11 -17.10 -9.04 -2.15
C ALA A 11 -16.39 -10.30 -2.64
N LEU A 12 -15.15 -10.54 -2.20
CA LEU A 12 -14.37 -11.75 -2.48
C LEU A 12 -14.88 -12.98 -1.72
N GLY A 13 -15.50 -12.80 -0.56
CA GLY A 13 -16.08 -13.89 0.23
C GLY A 13 -17.46 -14.34 -0.23
N GLN A 14 -18.25 -13.46 -0.86
CA GLN A 14 -19.61 -13.78 -1.33
C GLN A 14 -19.67 -14.26 -2.78
N ALA A 15 -18.66 -13.98 -3.59
CA ALA A 15 -18.58 -14.44 -4.97
C ALA A 15 -17.14 -14.88 -5.28
N GLU A 16 -16.97 -16.02 -5.96
CA GLU A 16 -15.67 -16.49 -6.47
C GLU A 16 -15.19 -15.61 -7.63
N LEU A 17 -15.03 -14.31 -7.39
CA LEU A 17 -14.48 -13.37 -8.36
C LEU A 17 -12.97 -13.59 -8.49
N ASP A 18 -12.49 -13.53 -9.72
CA ASP A 18 -11.06 -13.53 -9.98
C ASP A 18 -10.42 -12.21 -9.51
N ALA A 19 -9.27 -12.33 -8.84
CA ALA A 19 -8.54 -11.21 -8.27
C ALA A 19 -8.10 -10.20 -9.36
N VAL A 20 -7.77 -10.73 -10.54
CA VAL A 20 -7.33 -9.93 -11.70
C VAL A 20 -8.48 -9.10 -12.25
N TYR A 21 -9.68 -9.67 -12.35
CA TYR A 21 -10.87 -8.96 -12.82
C TYR A 21 -11.25 -7.79 -11.90
N LEU A 22 -11.26 -8.04 -10.58
CA LEU A 22 -11.55 -7.00 -9.59
C LEU A 22 -10.50 -5.87 -9.63
N ASN A 23 -9.21 -6.22 -9.70
CA ASN A 23 -8.14 -5.24 -9.80
C ASN A 23 -8.23 -4.40 -11.09
N GLY A 24 -8.56 -5.04 -12.21
CA GLY A 24 -8.78 -4.35 -13.48
C GLY A 24 -9.90 -3.32 -13.40
N TRP A 25 -11.03 -3.67 -12.79
CA TRP A 25 -12.15 -2.74 -12.64
C TRP A 25 -11.85 -1.59 -11.68
N ILE A 26 -11.16 -1.86 -10.58
CA ILE A 26 -10.67 -0.82 -9.67
C ILE A 26 -9.74 0.14 -10.40
N ALA A 27 -8.80 -0.37 -11.21
CA ALA A 27 -7.87 0.47 -11.97
C ALA A 27 -8.60 1.39 -12.96
N VAL A 28 -9.64 0.90 -13.64
CA VAL A 28 -10.46 1.72 -14.55
C VAL A 28 -11.16 2.85 -13.79
N PHE A 29 -11.85 2.54 -12.68
CA PHE A 29 -12.52 3.58 -11.90
C PHE A 29 -11.53 4.54 -11.23
N GLN A 30 -10.38 4.05 -10.77
CA GLN A 30 -9.32 4.89 -10.22
C GLN A 30 -8.76 5.84 -11.28
N PHE A 31 -8.59 5.39 -12.53
CA PHE A 31 -8.18 6.25 -13.63
C PHE A 31 -9.24 7.32 -13.93
N ILE A 32 -10.52 6.95 -14.03
CA ILE A 32 -11.62 7.89 -14.28
C ILE A 32 -11.73 8.93 -13.16
N LEU A 33 -11.64 8.50 -11.90
CA LEU A 33 -11.72 9.39 -10.75
C LEU A 33 -10.43 10.21 -10.54
N SER A 34 -9.28 9.75 -11.06
CA SER A 34 -8.03 10.51 -10.96
C SER A 34 -8.07 11.81 -11.77
N ILE A 35 -8.81 11.84 -12.88
CA ILE A 35 -8.93 13.02 -13.74
C ILE A 35 -9.55 14.21 -12.98
N PRO A 36 -10.74 14.14 -12.38
CA PRO A 36 -11.29 15.26 -11.61
C PRO A 36 -10.50 15.52 -10.32
N LEU A 37 -9.90 14.50 -9.72
CA LEU A 37 -9.09 14.64 -8.49
C LEU A 37 -7.72 15.30 -8.75
N SER A 38 -7.24 15.30 -10.00
CA SER A 38 -6.01 15.97 -10.39
C SER A 38 -6.10 17.49 -10.26
N ILE A 39 -7.30 18.08 -10.35
CA ILE A 39 -7.55 19.52 -10.23
C ILE A 39 -7.17 20.03 -8.82
N PRO A 40 -7.77 19.52 -7.72
CA PRO A 40 -7.38 19.95 -6.38
C PRO A 40 -5.95 19.52 -6.04
N ALA A 41 -5.47 18.38 -6.55
CA ALA A 41 -4.10 17.93 -6.31
C ALA A 41 -3.06 18.90 -6.91
N ALA A 42 -3.30 19.40 -8.12
CA ALA A 42 -2.43 20.36 -8.78
C ALA A 42 -2.43 21.76 -8.13
N MET A 43 -3.53 22.13 -7.46
CA MET A 43 -3.61 23.38 -6.70
C MET A 43 -2.87 23.32 -5.36
N ILE A 44 -2.74 22.14 -4.77
CA ILE A 44 -2.04 21.91 -3.49
C ILE A 44 -0.55 21.58 -3.72
N GLY A 45 -0.20 21.13 -4.92
CA GLY A 45 1.18 20.81 -5.29
C GLY A 45 2.12 22.03 -5.24
N SER A 46 3.38 21.76 -4.95
CA SER A 46 4.48 22.72 -5.06
C SER A 46 5.32 22.35 -6.28
N PRO A 47 5.32 23.12 -7.39
CA PRO A 47 4.67 24.42 -7.64
C PRO A 47 3.16 24.32 -7.96
N PRO A 48 2.34 25.33 -7.59
CA PRO A 48 0.91 25.32 -7.86
C PRO A 48 0.63 25.51 -9.35
N VAL A 49 -0.06 24.55 -9.95
CA VAL A 49 -0.38 24.58 -11.39
C VAL A 49 -1.83 25.04 -11.58
N PRO A 50 -2.09 26.10 -12.36
CA PRO A 50 -3.45 26.49 -12.70
C PRO A 50 -4.17 25.36 -13.43
N PRO A 51 -5.47 25.14 -13.19
CA PRO A 51 -6.23 24.05 -13.84
C PRO A 51 -6.26 24.14 -15.37
N ARG A 52 -5.95 25.32 -15.94
CA ARG A 52 -5.84 25.54 -17.39
C ARG A 52 -4.54 24.97 -17.99
N ASP A 53 -3.47 24.92 -17.21
CA ASP A 53 -2.15 24.46 -17.63
C ASP A 53 -1.91 22.98 -17.27
N LEU A 54 -2.87 22.37 -16.56
CA LEU A 54 -2.87 20.95 -16.21
C LEU A 54 -2.66 20.00 -17.41
N PRO A 55 -3.35 20.15 -18.56
CA PRO A 55 -3.10 19.27 -19.71
C PRO A 55 -1.71 19.46 -20.32
N GLN A 56 -1.17 20.68 -20.26
CA GLN A 56 0.18 20.97 -20.74
C GLN A 56 1.21 20.28 -19.84
N ASN A 57 1.06 20.37 -18.51
CA ASN A 57 1.92 19.69 -17.55
C ASN A 57 1.85 18.15 -17.68
N LEU A 58 0.66 17.60 -17.95
CA LEU A 58 0.52 16.16 -18.22
C LEU A 58 1.27 15.75 -19.49
N TYR A 59 1.20 16.57 -20.54
CA TYR A 59 1.89 16.32 -21.80
C TYR A 59 3.41 16.47 -21.68
N ASP A 60 3.87 17.47 -20.95
CA ASP A 60 5.28 17.71 -20.64
C ASP A 60 5.85 16.57 -19.77
N GLY A 61 5.06 16.05 -18.81
CA GLY A 61 5.39 14.84 -18.05
C GLY A 61 5.47 13.57 -18.93
N MET A 62 4.58 13.42 -19.92
CA MET A 62 4.65 12.32 -20.89
C MET A 62 5.89 12.43 -21.79
N ARG A 63 6.32 13.64 -22.16
CA ARG A 63 7.58 13.86 -22.89
C ARG A 63 8.79 13.50 -22.05
N CYS A 64 8.81 13.87 -20.77
CA CYS A 64 9.85 13.43 -19.85
C CYS A 64 9.88 11.90 -19.70
N TYR A 65 8.71 11.25 -19.67
CA TYR A 65 8.64 9.79 -19.70
C TYR A 65 9.21 9.19 -20.98
N MET A 66 9.16 9.88 -22.12
CA MET A 66 9.78 9.46 -23.38
C MET A 66 11.27 9.83 -23.49
N GLY A 67 11.88 10.36 -22.43
CA GLY A 67 13.30 10.74 -22.39
C GLY A 67 13.60 12.13 -22.93
N HIS A 68 12.58 12.94 -23.20
CA HIS A 68 12.75 14.33 -23.64
C HIS A 68 12.65 15.28 -22.44
N ASN A 69 13.74 15.98 -22.15
CA ASN A 69 13.77 17.03 -21.12
C ASN A 69 12.80 18.15 -21.50
N THR A 70 11.87 18.46 -20.59
CA THR A 70 10.84 19.47 -20.80
C THR A 70 11.10 20.74 -19.99
N ILE A 71 11.80 20.61 -18.85
CA ILE A 71 12.28 21.74 -18.02
C ILE A 71 13.80 21.80 -18.11
N VAL A 72 14.30 22.70 -18.98
CA VAL A 72 15.74 22.89 -19.23
C VAL A 72 16.34 24.07 -18.45
N ASP A 73 15.49 25.02 -18.03
CA ASP A 73 15.88 26.21 -17.26
C ASP A 73 14.95 26.38 -16.05
N GLY A 74 15.50 26.33 -14.83
CA GLY A 74 14.76 26.49 -13.58
C GLY A 74 15.52 26.06 -12.31
N PRO A 75 14.91 26.19 -11.11
CA PRO A 75 15.52 25.78 -9.83
C PRO A 75 15.69 24.26 -9.68
N HIS A 76 14.95 23.48 -10.47
CA HIS A 76 14.97 22.01 -10.51
C HIS A 76 15.00 21.56 -11.98
N PRO A 77 16.19 21.42 -12.60
CA PRO A 77 16.31 20.90 -13.96
C PRO A 77 15.94 19.41 -13.99
N ASP A 78 15.22 19.00 -15.04
CA ASP A 78 14.79 17.61 -15.21
C ASP A 78 15.85 16.79 -15.96
N ASP A 79 16.30 15.69 -15.36
CA ASP A 79 17.12 14.67 -16.04
C ASP A 79 16.22 13.50 -16.49
N CYS A 80 15.58 13.65 -17.64
CA CYS A 80 14.63 12.66 -18.17
C CYS A 80 15.30 11.46 -18.87
N ASP A 81 16.63 11.48 -19.05
CA ASP A 81 17.40 10.49 -19.83
C ASP A 81 17.27 9.05 -19.28
N LYS A 82 17.01 8.90 -17.96
CA LYS A 82 16.73 7.60 -17.31
C LYS A 82 15.31 7.51 -16.74
N ALA A 83 14.48 8.53 -16.94
CA ALA A 83 13.15 8.61 -16.34
C ALA A 83 12.26 7.44 -16.79
N THR A 84 12.30 7.06 -18.07
CA THR A 84 11.52 5.93 -18.59
C THR A 84 11.80 4.64 -17.83
N LEU A 85 13.09 4.35 -17.56
CA LEU A 85 13.50 3.12 -16.89
C LEU A 85 13.05 3.12 -15.42
N PHE A 86 13.32 4.20 -14.68
CA PHE A 86 12.91 4.29 -13.27
C PHE A 86 11.39 4.27 -13.10
N VAL A 87 10.65 5.01 -13.94
CA VAL A 87 9.19 5.06 -13.87
C VAL A 87 8.58 3.72 -14.26
N THR A 88 9.11 3.04 -15.29
CA THR A 88 8.62 1.71 -15.69
C THR A 88 8.84 0.67 -14.59
N ILE A 89 10.04 0.63 -13.99
CA ILE A 89 10.33 -0.27 -12.87
C ILE A 89 9.39 0.03 -11.71
N TYR A 90 9.21 1.31 -11.36
CA TYR A 90 8.30 1.72 -10.29
C TYR A 90 6.85 1.28 -10.56
N ILE A 91 6.34 1.47 -11.78
CA ILE A 91 4.99 1.05 -12.17
C ILE A 91 4.86 -0.47 -12.06
N LEU A 92 5.82 -1.24 -12.57
CA LEU A 92 5.81 -2.70 -12.49
C LEU A 92 5.76 -3.20 -11.03
N PHE A 93 6.59 -2.63 -10.15
CA PHE A 93 6.56 -2.94 -8.73
C PHE A 93 5.23 -2.56 -8.07
N ASN A 94 4.64 -1.40 -8.43
CA ASN A 94 3.34 -0.97 -7.90
C ASN A 94 2.20 -1.88 -8.35
N VAL A 95 2.18 -2.29 -9.63
CA VAL A 95 1.19 -3.24 -10.14
C VAL A 95 1.34 -4.59 -9.43
N GLY A 96 2.57 -5.08 -9.30
CA GLY A 96 2.88 -6.30 -8.54
C GLY A 96 2.42 -6.22 -7.09
N TYR A 97 2.70 -5.11 -6.41
CA TYR A 97 2.28 -4.89 -5.01
C TYR A 97 0.76 -4.87 -4.86
N ASN A 98 0.04 -4.18 -5.75
CA ASN A 98 -1.43 -4.17 -5.73
C ASN A 98 -2.02 -5.57 -5.97
N LEU A 99 -1.41 -6.37 -6.87
CA LEU A 99 -1.82 -7.75 -7.11
C LEU A 99 -1.55 -8.65 -5.89
N LEU A 100 -0.39 -8.52 -5.25
CA LEU A 100 -0.04 -9.26 -4.02
C LEU A 100 -1.01 -8.96 -2.88
N ILE A 101 -1.43 -7.70 -2.70
CA ILE A 101 -2.43 -7.33 -1.68
C ILE A 101 -3.75 -8.07 -1.90
N ILE A 102 -4.23 -8.14 -3.14
CA ILE A 102 -5.51 -8.78 -3.45
C ILE A 102 -5.39 -10.31 -3.29
N LEU A 103 -4.27 -10.90 -3.70
CA LEU A 103 -4.00 -12.32 -3.44
C LEU A 103 -3.95 -12.62 -1.93
N MET A 104 -3.32 -11.75 -1.14
CA MET A 104 -3.33 -11.85 0.32
C MET A 104 -4.73 -11.73 0.91
N LEU A 105 -5.60 -10.88 0.36
CA LEU A 105 -7.00 -10.80 0.78
C LEU A 105 -7.81 -12.04 0.38
N LYS A 106 -7.51 -12.65 -0.78
CA LYS A 106 -8.20 -13.84 -1.27
C LYS A 106 -7.87 -15.10 -0.46
N PHE A 107 -6.61 -15.29 -0.07
CA PHE A 107 -6.16 -16.46 0.70
C PHE A 107 -6.02 -16.20 2.21
N GLY A 108 -6.05 -14.93 2.63
CA GLY A 108 -5.91 -14.50 4.01
C GLY A 108 -7.19 -13.84 4.54
N SER A 109 -7.01 -12.86 5.43
CA SER A 109 -8.07 -12.03 5.99
C SER A 109 -7.65 -10.57 6.00
N ALA A 110 -8.59 -9.63 6.17
CA ALA A 110 -8.23 -8.21 6.32
C ALA A 110 -7.27 -7.97 7.49
N ASN A 111 -7.34 -8.76 8.57
CA ASN A 111 -6.44 -8.65 9.70
C ASN A 111 -4.97 -8.91 9.32
N LEU A 112 -4.72 -9.90 8.44
CA LEU A 112 -3.37 -10.18 7.95
C LEU A 112 -2.86 -9.06 7.03
N LEU A 113 -3.73 -8.48 6.21
CA LEU A 113 -3.37 -7.34 5.36
C LEU A 113 -2.95 -6.13 6.21
N TRP A 114 -3.72 -5.83 7.26
CA TRP A 114 -3.43 -4.73 8.16
C TRP A 114 -2.12 -4.92 8.92
N LEU A 115 -1.83 -6.13 9.36
CA LEU A 115 -0.56 -6.49 9.99
C LEU A 115 0.62 -6.35 9.00
N ALA A 116 0.44 -6.75 7.73
CA ALA A 116 1.46 -6.54 6.71
C ALA A 116 1.74 -5.05 6.46
N MET A 117 0.69 -4.21 6.43
CA MET A 117 0.85 -2.76 6.26
C MET A 117 1.56 -2.08 7.44
N THR A 118 1.36 -2.55 8.67
CA THR A 118 2.08 -2.01 9.84
C THR A 118 3.55 -2.43 9.86
N ILE A 119 3.91 -3.60 9.31
CA ILE A 119 5.31 -4.02 9.11
C ILE A 119 6.01 -3.22 8.01
N MET A 120 5.27 -2.75 7.01
CA MET A 120 5.85 -2.01 5.88
C MET A 120 6.56 -0.72 6.28
N VAL A 121 6.01 0.01 7.27
CA VAL A 121 6.56 1.29 7.75
C VAL A 121 7.95 1.13 8.39
N PRO A 122 8.15 0.27 9.41
CA PRO A 122 9.48 0.06 9.98
C PRO A 122 10.43 -0.59 8.97
N LEU A 123 9.96 -1.49 8.11
CA LEU A 123 10.78 -2.08 7.06
C LEU A 123 11.30 -1.00 6.09
N GLY A 124 10.48 -0.01 5.75
CA GLY A 124 10.90 1.16 4.98
C GLY A 124 12.02 1.92 5.68
N ASN A 125 11.89 2.19 6.99
CA ASN A 125 12.92 2.88 7.77
C ASN A 125 14.27 2.10 7.80
N VAL A 126 14.21 0.76 7.88
CA VAL A 126 15.42 -0.07 7.73
C VAL A 126 15.94 -0.07 6.28
N ALA A 127 15.05 -0.05 5.28
CA ALA A 127 15.45 -0.02 3.87
C ALA A 127 16.22 1.27 3.52
N PHE A 128 15.77 2.42 4.04
CA PHE A 128 16.43 3.72 3.86
C PHE A 128 17.79 3.83 4.55
N THR A 129 18.15 2.87 5.40
CA THR A 129 19.44 2.85 6.11
C THR A 129 20.48 1.95 5.46
N PHE A 130 20.09 1.17 4.45
CA PHE A 130 21.05 0.43 3.65
C PHE A 130 21.80 1.36 2.68
N PRO A 131 23.13 1.20 2.54
CA PRO A 131 23.98 2.06 1.71
C PRO A 131 23.74 1.91 0.19
N PHE A 132 22.75 1.11 -0.21
CA PHE A 132 22.38 0.87 -1.60
C PHE A 132 21.35 1.91 -2.14
N MET A 133 20.72 2.68 -1.26
CA MET A 133 19.66 3.64 -1.64
C MET A 133 20.24 5.06 -1.79
N PRO A 134 19.88 5.82 -2.85
CA PRO A 134 20.32 7.20 -3.01
C PRO A 134 19.74 8.05 -1.87
N GLU A 135 20.59 8.89 -1.25
CA GLU A 135 20.28 9.74 -0.10
C GLU A 135 20.20 9.00 1.26
N HIS A 136 21.28 8.28 1.61
CA HIS A 136 21.46 7.67 2.92
C HIS A 136 21.35 8.73 4.05
N GLN A 137 20.21 8.80 4.72
CA GLN A 137 20.12 9.62 5.93
C GLN A 137 20.75 8.84 7.09
N PRO A 138 21.74 9.40 7.81
CA PRO A 138 22.29 8.75 8.97
C PRO A 138 21.20 8.63 10.04
N LEU A 139 20.93 7.39 10.48
CA LEU A 139 19.95 7.06 11.52
C LEU A 139 20.03 8.02 12.69
N HIS A 140 18.98 8.83 12.89
CA HIS A 140 18.82 9.54 14.13
C HIS A 140 18.47 8.51 15.22
N THR A 141 19.03 8.66 16.41
CA THR A 141 18.82 7.69 17.51
C THR A 141 17.35 7.51 17.89
N THR A 142 16.50 8.49 17.58
CA THR A 142 15.04 8.42 17.72
C THR A 142 14.39 7.38 16.80
N ASP A 143 14.92 7.18 15.59
CA ASP A 143 14.38 6.24 14.61
C ASP A 143 14.65 4.78 15.02
N VAL A 144 15.81 4.53 15.62
CA VAL A 144 16.15 3.22 16.21
C VAL A 144 15.20 2.87 17.35
N VAL A 145 14.94 3.82 18.25
CA VAL A 145 14.01 3.62 19.37
C VAL A 145 12.58 3.36 18.86
N GLY A 146 12.12 4.14 17.87
CA GLY A 146 10.83 3.91 17.22
C GLY A 146 10.73 2.52 16.58
N LEU A 147 11.80 2.06 15.93
CA LEU A 147 11.86 0.74 15.33
C LEU A 147 11.71 -0.39 16.35
N VAL A 148 12.43 -0.30 17.47
CA VAL A 148 12.38 -1.29 18.57
C VAL A 148 10.99 -1.33 19.21
N VAL A 149 10.36 -0.17 19.42
CA VAL A 149 9.00 -0.09 19.98
C VAL A 149 7.97 -0.73 19.04
N ILE A 150 8.06 -0.45 17.73
CA ILE A 150 7.13 -1.02 16.74
C ILE A 150 7.34 -2.54 16.61
N MET A 151 8.59 -3.02 16.56
CA MET A 151 8.89 -4.45 16.52
C MET A 151 8.37 -5.18 17.77
N THR A 152 8.52 -4.57 18.95
CA THR A 152 7.99 -5.12 20.21
C THR A 152 6.46 -5.14 20.20
N GLY A 153 5.81 -4.06 19.74
CA GLY A 153 4.35 -3.99 19.64
C GLY A 153 3.77 -5.02 18.67
N LEU A 154 4.41 -5.23 17.51
CA LEU A 154 4.03 -6.26 16.54
C LEU A 154 4.19 -7.67 17.08
N PHE A 155 5.29 -7.93 17.81
CA PHE A 155 5.52 -9.20 18.47
C PHE A 155 4.40 -9.48 19.48
N VAL A 156 4.16 -8.54 20.40
CA VAL A 156 3.07 -8.66 21.39
C VAL A 156 1.73 -8.88 20.71
N TYR A 157 1.39 -8.10 19.68
CA TYR A 157 0.12 -8.24 18.97
C TYR A 157 -0.06 -9.64 18.35
N ARG A 158 0.98 -10.19 17.73
CA ARG A 158 0.92 -11.52 17.11
C ARG A 158 0.75 -12.63 18.15
N PHE A 159 1.54 -12.60 19.22
CA PHE A 159 1.39 -13.56 20.32
C PHE A 159 0.04 -13.41 21.03
N LEU A 160 -0.48 -12.19 21.19
CA LEU A 160 -1.80 -11.98 21.76
C LEU A 160 -2.90 -12.58 20.88
N GLN A 161 -2.80 -12.42 19.55
CA GLN A 161 -3.75 -13.02 18.61
C GLN A 161 -3.70 -14.55 18.67
N ASP A 162 -2.52 -15.15 18.73
CA ASP A 162 -2.37 -16.60 18.87
C ASP A 162 -2.98 -17.10 20.19
N ILE A 163 -2.76 -16.40 21.30
CA ILE A 163 -3.33 -16.72 22.62
C ILE A 163 -4.85 -16.56 22.64
N VAL A 164 -5.37 -15.49 22.04
CA VAL A 164 -6.82 -15.23 21.97
C VAL A 164 -7.51 -16.25 21.07
N ALA A 165 -6.89 -16.62 19.94
CA ALA A 165 -7.40 -17.67 19.06
C ALA A 165 -7.42 -19.03 19.77
N ALA A 166 -6.34 -19.39 20.48
CA ALA A 166 -6.28 -20.61 21.28
C ALA A 166 -7.37 -20.63 22.38
N ARG A 167 -7.57 -19.52 23.10
CA ARG A 167 -8.63 -19.40 24.11
C ARG A 167 -10.03 -19.52 23.51
N LYS A 168 -10.27 -18.92 22.33
CA LYS A 168 -11.58 -18.99 21.65
C LYS A 168 -11.90 -20.41 21.19
N SER A 169 -10.90 -21.17 20.73
CA SER A 169 -11.04 -22.59 20.38
C SER A 169 -11.36 -23.44 21.62
N SER A 170 -10.65 -23.24 22.73
CA SER A 170 -10.93 -23.98 23.97
C SER A 170 -12.29 -23.65 24.57
N ALA A 171 -12.74 -22.39 24.51
CA ALA A 171 -14.07 -21.99 24.98
C ALA A 171 -15.20 -22.56 24.10
N ALA A 172 -15.01 -22.59 22.78
CA ALA A 172 -15.97 -23.21 21.86
C ALA A 172 -16.05 -24.74 22.06
N GLU A 173 -14.92 -25.38 22.37
CA GLU A 173 -14.89 -26.82 22.67
C GLU A 173 -15.56 -27.17 24.00
N SER A 174 -15.45 -26.30 25.03
CA SER A 174 -16.16 -26.49 26.30
C SER A 174 -17.68 -26.34 26.15
N ASP A 175 -18.14 -25.31 25.43
CA ASP A 175 -19.57 -25.09 25.17
C ASP A 175 -20.20 -26.25 24.38
N LEU A 176 -19.47 -26.80 23.40
CA LEU A 176 -19.93 -27.96 22.62
C LEU A 176 -20.07 -29.22 23.48
N LYS A 177 -19.12 -29.46 24.39
CA LYS A 177 -19.18 -30.61 25.33
C LYS A 177 -20.35 -30.47 26.31
N GLU A 178 -20.61 -29.26 26.80
CA GLU A 178 -21.72 -28.99 27.71
C GLU A 178 -23.08 -29.18 27.02
N THR A 179 -23.19 -28.75 25.77
CA THR A 179 -24.41 -28.94 24.95
C THR A 179 -24.66 -30.43 24.65
N LEU A 180 -23.62 -31.21 24.35
CA LEU A 180 -23.74 -32.66 24.12
C LEU A 180 -24.13 -33.43 25.39
N MET A 181 -23.67 -33.02 26.57
CA MET A 181 -24.04 -33.66 27.84
C MET A 181 -25.45 -33.31 28.31
N SER A 182 -26.00 -32.17 27.91
CA SER A 182 -27.39 -31.77 28.21
C SER A 182 -28.44 -32.48 27.33
N SER A 183 -28.01 -33.07 26.21
CA SER A 183 -28.91 -33.73 25.25
C SER A 183 -29.07 -35.25 25.50
N TYR A 184 -28.47 -35.81 26.55
CA TYR A 184 -28.56 -37.21 26.99
C TYR A 184 -29.20 -37.30 28.37
#